data_AF-A0A7W3Z5Q6-F1
#
_entry.id   AF-A0A7W3Z5Q6-F1
#
_cell.length_a   1.000
_cell.length_b   1.000
_cell.length_c   1.000
_cell.angle_alpha   90.00
_cell.angle_beta   90.00
_cell.angle_gamma   90.00
#
_symmetry.space_group_name_H-M   'P 1'
#
loop_
_entity.id
_entity.type
_entity.pdbx_description
1 polymer ?
#
loop_
_entity_poly.entity_id
_entity_poly.type
_entity_poly.pdbx_seq_one_letter_code
_entity_poly.pdbx_strand_id
1 'polypeptide(L)'
;LQQYIRLMLEKDIEVKPTINKQGNIQGYRFIHLPTNTNLKASEVDRNMKLNDLFKNTASTESKNEVEKLLTKQEAIEPQMQNWKTDVSVLFSLLSAFQLSGNDEDDEQKKRKRRALKR
;
A
#
# COMPACT_ATOMS: atom_id res chain seq x y z
N LEU A 1 -22.20 -6.99 17.37
CA LEU A 1 -20.73 -7.03 17.50
C LEU A 1 -20.19 -8.46 17.69
N GLN A 2 -20.69 -9.24 18.64
CA GLN A 2 -20.23 -10.63 18.86
C GLN A 2 -20.37 -11.54 17.64
N GLN A 3 -21.49 -11.47 16.91
CA GLN A 3 -21.69 -12.21 15.66
C GLN A 3 -20.58 -11.91 14.63
N TYR A 4 -20.22 -10.64 14.49
CA TYR A 4 -19.18 -10.19 13.55
C TYR A 4 -17.79 -10.70 13.95
N ILE A 5 -17.45 -10.64 15.24
CA ILE A 5 -16.18 -11.17 15.75
C ILE A 5 -16.09 -12.68 15.48
N ARG A 6 -17.20 -13.41 15.65
CA ARG A 6 -17.25 -14.85 15.35
C ARG A 6 -17.04 -15.14 13.86
N LEU A 7 -17.70 -14.38 12.98
CA LEU A 7 -17.52 -14.51 11.52
C LEU A 7 -16.08 -14.18 11.09
N MET A 8 -15.45 -13.19 11.72
CA MET A 8 -14.05 -12.85 11.44
C MET A 8 -13.09 -13.93 11.93
N LEU A 9 -13.34 -14.52 13.09
CA LEU A 9 -12.55 -15.65 13.60
C LEU A 9 -12.65 -16.89 12.70
N GLU A 10 -13.81 -17.16 12.10
CA GLU A 10 -13.98 -18.23 11.10
C GLU A 10 -13.13 -18.01 9.83
N LYS A 11 -12.71 -16.77 9.59
CA LYS A 11 -11.80 -16.39 8.49
C LYS A 11 -10.36 -16.20 8.96
N ASP A 12 -10.01 -16.73 10.13
CA ASP A 12 -8.69 -16.58 10.77
C ASP A 12 -8.28 -15.11 11.02
N ILE A 13 -9.27 -14.24 11.24
CA ILE A 13 -9.06 -12.82 11.55
C ILE A 13 -9.48 -12.56 12.99
N GLU A 14 -8.51 -12.14 13.81
CA GLU A 14 -8.74 -11.69 15.17
C GLU A 14 -9.03 -10.17 15.19
N VAL A 15 -10.12 -9.79 15.85
CA VAL A 15 -10.54 -8.38 16.00
C VAL A 15 -10.24 -7.90 17.42
N LYS A 16 -9.29 -6.97 17.56
CA LYS A 16 -8.87 -6.42 18.86
C LYS A 16 -9.20 -4.93 19.00
N PRO A 17 -9.93 -4.49 20.03
CA PRO A 17 -10.06 -3.07 20.33
C PRO A 17 -8.71 -2.51 20.79
N THR A 18 -8.39 -1.29 20.36
CA THR A 18 -7.24 -0.53 20.83
C THR A 18 -7.73 0.48 21.86
N ILE A 19 -7.13 0.46 23.05
CA ILE A 19 -7.51 1.31 24.18
C ILE A 19 -6.42 2.38 24.37
N ASN A 20 -6.83 3.63 24.56
CA ASN A 20 -5.91 4.73 24.85
C ASN A 20 -5.44 4.70 26.31
N LYS A 21 -4.50 5.59 26.68
CA LYS A 21 -3.98 5.67 28.06
C LYS A 21 -5.05 6.03 29.10
N GLN A 22 -6.16 6.60 28.65
CA GLN A 22 -7.30 7.03 29.46
C GLN A 22 -8.37 5.94 29.60
N GLY A 23 -8.18 4.75 29.01
CA GLY A 23 -9.13 3.65 29.08
C GLY A 23 -10.26 3.69 28.03
N ASN A 24 -10.26 4.67 27.13
CA ASN A 24 -11.27 4.78 26.06
C ASN A 24 -10.84 4.01 24.81
N ILE A 25 -11.83 3.47 24.09
CA ILE A 25 -11.62 2.81 22.80
C ILE A 25 -11.19 3.84 21.77
N GLN A 26 -9.99 3.67 21.21
CA GLN A 26 -9.45 4.49 20.12
C GLN A 26 -9.85 3.93 18.75
N GLY A 27 -10.09 2.63 18.64
CA GLY A 27 -10.47 1.96 17.40
C GLY A 27 -10.29 0.45 17.46
N TYR A 28 -10.26 -0.20 16.29
CA TYR A 28 -10.08 -1.65 16.17
C TYR A 28 -8.89 -1.99 15.27
N ARG A 29 -8.26 -3.11 15.60
CA ARG A 29 -7.23 -3.77 14.80
C ARG A 29 -7.71 -5.14 14.35
N PHE A 30 -7.35 -5.47 13.12
CA PHE A 30 -7.60 -6.75 12.49
C PHE A 30 -6.27 -7.45 12.30
N ILE A 31 -6.14 -8.63 12.90
CA ILE A 31 -4.93 -9.45 12.84
C ILE A 31 -5.29 -10.70 12.07
N HIS A 32 -4.76 -10.84 10.87
CA HIS A 32 -4.90 -12.08 10.11
C HIS A 32 -3.83 -13.06 10.60
N LEU A 33 -4.25 -14.15 11.22
CA LEU A 33 -3.34 -15.14 11.83
C LEU A 33 -2.37 -15.79 10.82
N PRO A 34 -2.79 -16.17 9.58
CA PRO A 34 -1.90 -16.85 8.63
C PRO A 34 -0.72 -16.02 8.15
N THR A 35 -0.96 -14.75 7.83
CA THR A 35 0.06 -13.83 7.31
C THR A 35 0.65 -12.93 8.40
N ASN A 36 0.14 -13.05 9.62
CA ASN A 36 0.43 -12.18 10.76
C ASN A 36 0.28 -10.68 10.44
N THR A 37 -0.58 -10.33 9.46
CA THR A 37 -0.77 -8.94 9.05
C THR A 37 -1.68 -8.24 10.04
N ASN A 38 -1.17 -7.16 10.62
CA ASN A 38 -1.90 -6.33 11.59
C ASN A 38 -2.30 -5.01 10.94
N LEU A 39 -3.59 -4.85 10.69
CA LEU A 39 -4.15 -3.68 10.01
C LEU A 39 -5.05 -2.90 10.96
N LYS A 40 -4.98 -1.57 10.92
CA LYS A 40 -6.04 -0.75 11.54
C LYS A 40 -7.31 -0.90 10.72
N ALA A 41 -8.47 -0.76 11.37
CA ALA A 41 -9.77 -0.80 10.70
C ALA A 41 -9.85 0.10 9.45
N SER A 42 -9.32 1.32 9.53
CA SER A 42 -9.29 2.27 8.41
C SER A 42 -8.37 1.87 7.26
N GLU A 43 -7.41 0.99 7.50
CA GLU A 43 -6.42 0.54 6.52
C GLU A 43 -6.88 -0.73 5.79
N VAL A 44 -7.83 -1.49 6.35
CA VAL A 44 -8.32 -2.76 5.77
C VAL A 44 -8.88 -2.55 4.36
N ASP A 45 -9.78 -1.58 4.17
CA ASP A 45 -10.40 -1.30 2.87
C ASP A 45 -9.36 -0.93 1.80
N ARG A 46 -8.37 -0.11 2.18
CA ARG A 46 -7.27 0.26 1.27
C ARG A 46 -6.41 -0.94 0.90
N ASN A 47 -6.09 -1.81 1.86
CA ASN A 47 -5.27 -3.00 1.60
C ASN A 47 -6.00 -4.01 0.71
N MET A 48 -7.31 -4.17 0.89
CA MET A 48 -8.14 -4.99 0.01
C MET A 48 -8.15 -4.44 -1.43
N LYS A 49 -8.37 -3.13 -1.59
CA LYS A 49 -8.36 -2.47 -2.90
C LYS A 49 -7.00 -2.55 -3.58
N LEU A 50 -5.89 -2.42 -2.85
CA LEU A 50 -4.55 -2.57 -3.41
C LEU A 50 -4.33 -3.98 -3.94
N ASN A 51 -4.75 -5.02 -3.22
CA ASN A 51 -4.65 -6.39 -3.71
C ASN A 51 -5.44 -6.58 -5.02
N ASP A 52 -6.58 -5.93 -5.19
CA ASP A 52 -7.35 -6.03 -6.44
C ASP A 52 -6.64 -5.40 -7.65
N LEU A 53 -5.85 -4.33 -7.45
CA LEU A 53 -5.03 -3.75 -8.51
C LEU A 53 -3.95 -4.71 -9.01
N PHE A 54 -3.33 -5.48 -8.10
CA PHE A 54 -2.29 -6.45 -8.45
C PHE A 54 -2.86 -7.77 -8.99
N LYS A 55 -4.12 -8.13 -8.68
CA LYS A 55 -4.79 -9.31 -9.25
C LYS A 55 -5.04 -9.14 -10.75
N ASN A 56 -5.40 -7.95 -11.19
CA ASN A 56 -5.70 -7.69 -12.61
C ASN A 56 -4.46 -7.77 -13.50
N THR A 57 -3.27 -7.47 -12.97
CA THR A 57 -2.00 -7.62 -13.70
C THR A 57 -1.47 -9.06 -13.72
N ALA A 58 -1.96 -9.93 -12.83
CA ALA A 58 -1.59 -11.35 -12.79
C ALA A 58 -2.56 -12.26 -13.57
N SER A 59 -3.68 -11.73 -14.08
CA SER A 59 -4.70 -12.50 -14.81
C SER A 59 -4.45 -12.61 -16.32
N THR A 60 -3.28 -12.21 -16.83
CA THR A 60 -2.92 -12.39 -18.25
C THR A 60 -2.24 -13.73 -18.53
N GLU A 61 -2.65 -14.81 -17.87
CA GLU A 61 -2.28 -16.16 -18.27
C GLU A 61 -3.47 -17.12 -18.22
N SER A 62 -4.43 -16.93 -19.13
CA SER A 62 -5.15 -18.08 -19.67
C SER A 62 -4.17 -18.90 -20.52
N LYS A 63 -3.47 -19.84 -19.88
CA LYS A 63 -2.47 -20.76 -20.44
C LYS A 63 -2.98 -21.75 -21.51
N ASN A 64 -4.11 -21.49 -22.17
CA ASN A 64 -4.75 -22.50 -23.03
C ASN A 64 -4.91 -22.12 -24.51
N GLU A 65 -4.46 -20.94 -24.95
CA GLU A 65 -4.61 -20.53 -26.36
C GLU A 65 -3.27 -20.35 -27.11
N VAL A 66 -2.16 -20.23 -26.38
CA VAL A 66 -0.83 -19.96 -26.96
C VAL A 66 -0.18 -21.21 -27.57
N GLU A 67 -0.52 -22.41 -27.10
CA GLU A 67 0.04 -23.66 -27.66
C GLU A 67 -0.52 -24.01 -29.05
N LYS A 68 -1.65 -23.43 -29.45
CA LYS A 68 -2.26 -23.68 -30.77
C LYS A 68 -1.73 -22.76 -31.87
N LEU A 69 -1.06 -21.66 -31.52
CA LEU A 69 -0.46 -20.72 -32.47
C LEU A 69 1.05 -20.86 -32.63
N LEU A 70 1.71 -21.70 -31.82
CA LEU A 70 3.17 -21.87 -31.87
C LEU A 70 3.69 -22.79 -33.00
N THR A 71 2.82 -23.43 -33.79
CA THR A 71 3.25 -24.33 -34.89
C THR A 71 3.23 -23.66 -36.27
N LYS A 72 2.86 -22.39 -36.36
CA LYS A 72 2.81 -21.67 -37.66
C LYS A 72 3.21 -20.20 -37.49
N GLN A 73 4.50 -19.92 -37.31
CA GLN A 73 5.17 -18.72 -37.84
C GLN A 73 6.57 -18.59 -37.23
N GLU A 74 7.56 -19.02 -38.00
CA GLU A 74 8.87 -18.39 -37.98
C GLU A 74 8.71 -16.88 -38.26
N ALA A 75 9.58 -16.10 -37.62
CA ALA A 75 9.87 -14.68 -37.86
C ALA A 75 8.78 -13.66 -37.48
N ILE A 76 8.89 -13.10 -36.27
CA ILE A 76 8.99 -11.65 -36.00
C ILE A 76 9.66 -11.52 -34.62
N GLU A 77 10.91 -11.03 -34.57
CA GLU A 77 11.50 -10.53 -33.31
C GLU A 77 10.79 -9.22 -32.90
N PRO A 78 10.20 -9.10 -31.71
CA PRO A 78 9.84 -7.79 -31.17
C PRO A 78 11.12 -7.11 -30.67
N GLN A 79 11.71 -6.24 -31.49
CA GLN A 79 12.79 -5.36 -31.06
C GLN A 79 12.27 -4.39 -30.00
N MET A 80 12.52 -4.72 -28.74
CA MET A 80 12.24 -3.85 -27.60
C MET A 80 13.30 -2.75 -27.52
N GLN A 81 13.24 -1.80 -28.44
CA GLN A 81 14.09 -0.61 -28.43
C GLN A 81 13.22 0.63 -28.21
N ASN A 82 13.24 1.14 -26.98
CA ASN A 82 13.57 2.53 -26.62
C ASN A 82 13.08 2.86 -25.19
N TRP A 83 13.65 2.22 -24.16
CA TRP A 83 13.43 2.59 -22.75
C TRP A 83 14.48 3.58 -22.24
N LYS A 84 15.19 4.30 -23.12
CA LYS A 84 16.06 5.42 -22.69
C LYS A 84 15.17 6.57 -22.18
N THR A 85 14.60 6.39 -21.00
CA THR A 85 14.07 7.46 -20.17
C THR A 85 15.21 8.42 -19.88
N ASP A 86 15.06 9.65 -20.36
CA ASP A 86 16.03 10.71 -20.16
C ASP A 86 16.07 11.08 -18.68
N VAL A 87 17.25 10.95 -18.08
CA VAL A 87 17.50 11.25 -16.66
C VAL A 87 17.18 12.70 -16.35
N SER A 88 17.24 13.59 -17.35
CA SER A 88 16.84 15.00 -17.24
C SER A 88 15.35 15.16 -16.88
N VAL A 89 14.47 14.36 -17.49
CA VAL A 89 13.01 14.39 -17.26
C VAL A 89 12.68 13.91 -15.84
N LEU A 90 13.39 12.89 -15.36
CA LEU A 90 13.27 12.43 -13.97
C LEU A 90 13.73 13.50 -12.97
N PHE A 91 14.81 14.22 -13.28
CA PHE A 91 15.33 15.28 -12.41
C PHE A 91 14.41 16.51 -12.39
N SER A 92 13.81 16.88 -13.52
CA SER A 92 12.81 17.95 -13.60
C SER A 92 11.55 17.64 -12.79
N LEU A 93 11.08 16.39 -12.79
CA LEU A 93 9.97 15.96 -11.94
C LEU A 93 10.33 15.98 -10.45
N LEU A 94 11.54 15.57 -10.08
CA LEU A 94 12.01 15.59 -8.69
C LEU A 94 12.17 17.01 -8.15
N SER A 95 12.68 17.94 -8.97
CA SER A 95 12.85 19.35 -8.58
C SER A 95 11.51 20.10 -8.51
N ALA A 96 10.55 19.78 -9.38
CA ALA A 96 9.17 20.28 -9.24
C ALA A 96 8.51 19.83 -7.92
N PHE A 97 8.84 18.63 -7.43
CA PHE A 97 8.35 18.14 -6.14
C PHE A 97 8.99 18.86 -4.93
N GLN A 98 10.20 19.42 -5.10
CA GLN A 98 10.92 20.14 -4.05
C GLN A 98 10.55 21.63 -3.95
N LEU A 99 9.85 22.20 -4.94
CA LEU A 99 9.46 23.62 -4.93
C LEU A 99 8.09 23.90 -4.28
N SER A 100 7.30 22.87 -3.96
CA SER A 100 6.03 23.04 -3.24
C SER A 100 6.22 22.84 -1.74
N GLY A 101 6.79 23.84 -1.06
CA GLY A 101 6.80 23.86 0.41
C GLY A 101 7.89 24.71 1.05
N ASN A 102 8.11 25.93 0.56
CA ASN A 102 8.75 26.96 1.36
C ASN A 102 7.66 27.76 2.08
N ASP A 103 7.06 27.15 3.10
CA ASP A 103 6.42 27.87 4.19
C ASP A 103 7.24 27.58 5.45
N GLU A 104 7.89 28.63 5.93
CA GLU A 104 8.74 28.68 7.12
C GLU A 104 7.93 28.27 8.36
N ASP A 105 7.93 26.99 8.71
CA ASP A 105 7.15 26.52 9.85
C ASP A 105 7.94 26.63 11.16
N ASP A 106 7.54 27.64 11.93
CA ASP A 106 7.98 28.10 13.26
C ASP A 106 7.75 27.06 14.39
N GLU A 107 7.78 25.75 14.09
CA GLU A 107 7.44 24.65 15.00
C GLU A 107 8.63 24.10 15.79
N GLN A 108 9.88 24.37 15.38
CA GLN A 108 11.05 23.89 16.13
C GLN A 108 11.31 24.67 17.45
N LYS A 109 10.79 25.90 17.59
CA LYS A 109 10.93 26.70 18.82
C LYS A 109 10.02 26.25 19.97
N LYS A 110 8.91 25.56 19.69
CA LYS A 110 7.95 25.16 20.73
C LYS A 110 8.41 23.95 21.55
N ARG A 111 9.24 23.07 20.98
CA ARG A 111 9.75 21.87 21.70
C ARG A 111 10.90 22.19 22.68
N LYS A 112 11.71 23.22 22.42
CA LYS A 112 12.82 23.60 23.31
C LYS A 112 12.39 24.37 24.56
N ARG A 113 11.23 25.04 24.55
CA ARG A 113 10.76 25.84 25.70
C ARG A 113 10.16 25.03 26.85
N ARG A 114 9.85 23.74 26.65
CA ARG A 114 9.32 22.87 27.72
C ARG A 114 10.39 22.13 28.52
N ALA A 115 11.64 22.14 28.08
CA ALA A 115 12.76 21.55 28.81
C ALA A 115 13.44 22.54 29.79
N LEU A 116 13.14 23.83 29.68
CA LEU A 116 13.77 24.90 30.49
C LEU A 116 12.79 25.51 31.51
N LYS A 117 11.95 24.67 32.10
CA LYS A 117 11.11 25.03 33.25
C LYS A 117 11.01 23.83 34.19
N ARG A 118 12.14 23.50 34.78
CA ARG A 118 12.23 22.72 36.01
C ARG A 118 13.37 23.27 36.84
#